data_AF-A0A8X8ZTL6-F1
#
_entry.id   AF-A0A8X8ZTL6-F1
#
_cell.length_a   1.000
_cell.length_b   1.000
_cell.length_c   1.000
_cell.angle_alpha   90.00
_cell.angle_beta   90.00
_cell.angle_gamma   90.00
#
_symmetry.space_group_name_H-M   'P 1'
#
loop_
_entity.id
_entity.type
_entity.pdbx_description
1 polymer ?
#
loop_
_entity_poly.entity_id
_entity_poly.type
_entity_poly.pdbx_seq_one_letter_code
_entity_poly.pdbx_strand_id
1 'polypeptide(L)'
;MRAEEHCVAKDIVNIIACEGIERVERHELFGKWRMRLGMAGFSQLRLNLAVSNSVRDMLKAYSPNYRIADLGDGALYLGWKNRALATTSAWR
;
A
#
# COMPACT_ATOMS: atom_id res chain seq x y z
N MET A 1 -5.49 21.50 6.90
CA MET A 1 -4.48 20.64 7.55
C MET A 1 -3.31 20.49 6.61
N ARG A 2 -2.06 20.73 7.04
CA ARG A 2 -0.86 20.48 6.22
C ARG A 2 -0.49 19.01 6.33
N ALA A 3 -0.77 18.24 5.28
CA ALA A 3 -0.55 16.78 5.28
C ALA A 3 0.92 16.40 5.50
N GLU A 4 1.86 17.21 4.99
CA GLU A 4 3.29 17.03 5.19
C GLU A 4 3.68 17.07 6.68
N GLU A 5 3.19 18.06 7.41
CA GLU A 5 3.53 18.28 8.82
C GLU A 5 2.81 17.31 9.76
N HIS A 6 1.54 17.00 9.50
CA HIS A 6 0.72 16.27 10.45
C HIS A 6 0.58 14.77 10.17
N CYS A 7 0.96 14.31 8.99
CA CYS A 7 0.97 12.89 8.63
C CYS A 7 2.41 12.45 8.33
N VAL A 8 2.99 12.97 7.24
CA VAL A 8 4.27 12.46 6.73
C VAL A 8 5.43 12.67 7.70
N ALA A 9 5.55 13.85 8.29
CA ALA A 9 6.63 14.14 9.23
C ALA A 9 6.56 13.26 10.48
N LYS A 10 5.36 12.94 10.97
CA LYS A 10 5.19 12.06 12.14
C LYS A 10 5.64 10.63 11.84
N ASP A 11 5.27 10.10 10.68
CA ASP A 11 5.68 8.76 10.25
C ASP A 11 7.21 8.70 10.09
N ILE A 12 7.81 9.72 9.47
CA ILE A 12 9.27 9.82 9.32
C ILE A 12 9.97 9.80 10.68
N VAL A 13 9.51 10.61 11.63
CA VAL A 13 10.09 10.65 12.98
C VAL A 13 9.95 9.30 13.67
N ASN A 14 8.79 8.65 13.60
CA ASN A 14 8.61 7.34 14.24
C ASN A 14 9.52 6.27 13.61
N ILE A 15 9.67 6.27 12.28
CA ILE A 15 10.51 5.30 11.57
C ILE A 15 12.00 5.48 11.92
N ILE A 16 12.48 6.73 12.03
CA ILE A 16 13.91 7.04 12.18
C ILE A 16 14.36 7.12 13.64
N ALA A 17 13.56 7.75 14.50
CA ALA A 17 14.00 8.12 15.86
C ALA A 17 13.50 7.19 16.96
N CYS A 18 12.43 6.41 16.71
CA CYS A 18 11.90 5.47 17.69
C CYS A 18 12.47 4.06 17.49
N GLU A 19 12.64 3.31 18.58
CA GLU A 19 13.12 1.93 18.56
C GLU A 19 12.30 1.03 19.48
N GLY A 20 12.44 -0.30 19.32
CA GLY A 20 11.72 -1.25 20.17
C GLY A 20 10.20 -1.05 20.12
N ILE A 21 9.54 -1.04 21.28
CA ILE A 21 8.08 -0.86 21.36
C ILE A 21 7.61 0.54 20.94
N GLU A 22 8.49 1.55 21.02
CA GLU A 22 8.17 2.94 20.65
C GLU A 22 8.11 3.13 19.13
N ARG A 23 8.76 2.25 18.34
CA ARG A 23 8.62 2.24 16.88
C ARG A 23 7.35 1.51 16.49
N VAL A 24 6.33 2.29 16.17
CA VAL A 24 4.99 1.84 15.77
C VAL A 24 4.93 1.62 14.25
N GLU A 25 5.44 2.56 13.48
CA GLU A 25 5.43 2.51 12.02
C GLU A 25 6.46 1.50 11.51
N ARG A 26 5.96 0.37 11.00
CA ARG A 26 6.75 -0.79 10.57
C ARG A 26 6.28 -1.29 9.22
N HIS A 27 6.46 -0.46 8.20
CA HIS A 27 6.14 -0.84 6.83
C HIS A 27 6.92 -2.08 6.40
N GLU A 28 6.19 -3.03 5.83
CA GLU A 28 6.72 -4.29 5.36
C GLU A 28 6.22 -4.58 3.95
N LEU A 29 7.04 -5.29 3.17
CA LEU A 29 6.67 -5.69 1.82
C LEU A 29 5.44 -6.61 1.85
N PHE A 30 4.61 -6.51 0.82
CA PHE A 30 3.38 -7.29 0.70
C PHE A 30 3.57 -8.80 0.88
N GLY A 31 4.71 -9.35 0.42
CA GLY A 31 5.02 -10.77 0.60
C GLY A 31 5.00 -11.23 2.07
N LYS A 32 5.41 -10.38 3.01
CA LYS A 32 5.34 -10.67 4.45
C LYS A 32 3.91 -10.67 4.96
N TRP A 33 3.10 -9.70 4.53
CA TRP A 33 1.69 -9.64 4.85
C TRP A 33 0.92 -10.84 4.31
N ARG A 34 1.20 -11.23 3.06
CA ARG A 34 0.63 -12.44 2.45
C ARG A 34 0.95 -13.70 3.25
N MET A 35 2.19 -13.85 3.72
CA MET A 35 2.56 -14.97 4.58
C MET A 35 1.81 -14.95 5.91
N ARG A 36 1.76 -13.79 6.60
CA ARG A 36 1.06 -13.67 7.89
C ARG A 36 -0.44 -13.96 7.78
N LEU A 37 -1.11 -13.42 6.77
CA LEU A 37 -2.54 -13.64 6.55
C LEU A 37 -2.82 -15.10 6.18
N GLY A 38 -1.97 -15.71 5.33
CA GLY A 38 -2.07 -17.14 5.02
C GLY A 38 -1.87 -18.04 6.25
N MET A 39 -0.91 -17.72 7.12
CA MET A 39 -0.69 -18.45 8.38
C MET A 39 -1.84 -18.31 9.37
N ALA A 40 -2.58 -17.20 9.31
CA ALA A 40 -3.81 -16.98 10.08
C ALA A 40 -5.05 -17.68 9.46
N GLY A 41 -4.88 -18.41 8.36
CA GLY A 41 -5.96 -19.17 7.71
C GLY A 41 -6.73 -18.40 6.63
N PHE A 42 -6.36 -17.16 6.33
CA PHE A 42 -7.01 -16.38 5.28
C PHE A 42 -6.57 -16.82 3.89
N SER A 43 -7.52 -16.80 2.96
CA SER A 43 -7.28 -17.07 1.54
C SER A 43 -7.35 -15.77 0.74
N GLN A 44 -6.32 -15.49 -0.04
CA GLN A 44 -6.27 -14.29 -0.87
C GLN A 44 -7.28 -14.37 -2.01
N LEU A 45 -8.00 -13.26 -2.25
CA LEU A 45 -8.92 -13.10 -3.37
C LEU A 45 -8.26 -12.31 -4.51
N ARG A 46 -8.56 -12.70 -5.75
CA ARG A 46 -8.17 -11.92 -6.92
C ARG A 46 -9.06 -10.69 -7.04
N LEU A 47 -8.43 -9.53 -7.20
CA LEU A 47 -9.13 -8.28 -7.46
C LEU A 47 -9.65 -8.27 -8.90
N ASN A 48 -10.89 -7.81 -9.08
CA ASN A 48 -11.50 -7.74 -10.41
C ASN A 48 -10.85 -6.61 -11.23
N LEU A 49 -10.62 -6.85 -12.52
CA LEU A 49 -10.15 -5.87 -13.48
C LEU A 49 -10.98 -4.57 -13.45
N ALA A 50 -12.29 -4.67 -13.26
CA ALA A 50 -13.18 -3.51 -13.13
C ALA A 50 -12.77 -2.56 -11.99
N VAL A 51 -12.31 -3.12 -10.86
CA VAL A 51 -11.78 -2.33 -9.73
C VAL A 51 -10.51 -1.61 -10.16
N SER A 52 -9.56 -2.32 -10.79
CA SER A 52 -8.30 -1.71 -11.24
C SER A 52 -8.51 -0.55 -12.23
N ASN A 53 -9.49 -0.67 -13.13
CA ASN A 53 -9.83 0.36 -14.10
C ASN A 53 -10.48 1.57 -13.41
N SER A 54 -11.42 1.34 -12.49
CA SER A 54 -12.06 2.41 -11.73
C SER A 54 -11.04 3.24 -10.92
N VAL A 55 -10.11 2.56 -10.23
CA VAL A 55 -9.05 3.27 -9.49
C VAL A 55 -8.12 4.02 -10.45
N ARG A 56 -7.77 3.44 -11.60
CA ARG A 56 -6.94 4.11 -12.62
C ARG A 56 -7.62 5.38 -13.13
N ASP A 57 -8.91 5.33 -13.43
CA ASP A 57 -9.65 6.49 -13.93
C ASP A 57 -9.79 7.58 -12.88
N MET A 58 -10.01 7.21 -11.62
CA MET A 58 -10.00 8.15 -10.51
C MET A 58 -8.64 8.86 -10.37
N LEU A 59 -7.52 8.13 -10.47
CA LEU A 59 -6.17 8.72 -10.31
C LEU A 59 -5.81 9.72 -11.42
N LYS A 60 -6.39 9.57 -12.63
CA LYS A 60 -6.20 10.54 -13.74
C LYS A 60 -6.68 11.94 -13.37
N ALA A 61 -7.69 12.05 -12.51
CA ALA A 61 -8.20 13.35 -12.05
C ALA A 61 -7.22 14.10 -11.13
N TYR A 62 -6.23 13.40 -10.56
CA TYR A 62 -5.25 13.99 -9.64
C TYR A 62 -3.91 14.30 -10.33
N SER A 63 -3.30 13.31 -10.99
CA SER A 63 -1.99 13.48 -11.63
C SER A 63 -1.66 12.33 -12.57
N PRO A 64 -1.06 12.60 -13.76
CA PRO A 64 -0.60 11.55 -14.67
C PRO A 64 0.61 10.76 -14.14
N ASN A 65 1.19 11.19 -13.01
CA ASN A 65 2.35 10.51 -12.41
C ASN A 65 1.95 9.27 -11.58
N TYR A 66 0.67 9.10 -11.26
CA TYR A 66 0.20 7.89 -10.59
C TYR A 66 0.23 6.69 -11.53
N ARG A 67 0.55 5.53 -10.97
CA ARG A 67 0.58 4.25 -11.68
C ARG A 67 -0.09 3.17 -10.86
N ILE A 68 -0.76 2.26 -11.55
CA ILE A 68 -1.31 1.03 -10.97
C ILE A 68 -0.73 -0.16 -11.72
N ALA A 69 -0.20 -1.12 -10.97
CA ALA A 69 0.21 -2.41 -11.50
C ALA A 69 -0.59 -3.54 -10.83
N ASP A 70 -0.99 -4.51 -11.65
CA ASP A 70 -1.43 -5.83 -11.21
C ASP A 70 -0.35 -6.81 -11.67
N LEU A 71 0.30 -7.47 -10.70
CA LEU A 71 1.42 -8.39 -10.97
C LEU A 71 0.95 -9.84 -11.13
N GLY A 72 -0.37 -10.09 -11.19
CA GLY A 72 -0.96 -11.43 -11.28
C GLY A 72 -0.98 -12.19 -9.95
N ASP A 73 -0.48 -11.58 -8.87
CA ASP A 73 -0.43 -12.14 -7.52
C ASP A 73 -1.68 -11.82 -6.69
N GLY A 74 -2.72 -11.26 -7.31
CA GLY A 74 -4.00 -10.94 -6.67
C GLY A 74 -3.99 -9.66 -5.85
N ALA A 75 -2.98 -8.80 -6.00
CA ALA A 75 -2.90 -7.49 -5.34
C ALA A 75 -2.76 -6.35 -6.36
N LEU A 76 -3.22 -5.16 -5.96
CA LEU A 76 -3.05 -3.92 -6.71
C LEU A 76 -1.95 -3.07 -6.09
N TYR A 77 -1.03 -2.60 -6.91
CA TYR A 77 0.14 -1.82 -6.50
C TYR A 77 -0.01 -0.38 -6.97
N LEU A 78 -0.14 0.55 -6.02
CA LEU A 78 -0.12 1.98 -6.28
C LEU A 78 1.32 2.48 -6.30
N GLY A 79 1.67 3.24 -7.34
CA GLY A 79 2.95 3.90 -7.47
C GLY A 79 2.84 5.37 -7.86
N TRP A 80 3.91 6.10 -7.61
CA TRP A 80 4.14 7.46 -8.09
C TRP A 80 5.45 7.51 -8.87
N LYS A 81 5.38 7.85 -10.15
CA LYS A 81 6.50 7.70 -11.08
C LYS A 81 7.13 6.31 -10.90
N ASN A 82 8.43 6.23 -10.64
CA ASN A 82 9.17 4.97 -10.50
C ASN A 82 9.23 4.45 -9.06
N ARG A 83 8.38 4.97 -8.15
CA ARG A 83 8.34 4.57 -6.74
C ARG A 83 7.03 3.87 -6.41
N ALA A 84 7.12 2.70 -5.80
CA ALA A 84 5.98 2.04 -5.18
C ALA A 84 5.57 2.82 -3.92
N LEU A 85 4.26 2.97 -3.70
CA LEU A 85 3.70 3.68 -2.55
C LEU A 85 2.95 2.73 -1.60
N ALA A 86 2.00 1.97 -2.13
CA ALA A 86 1.12 1.13 -1.32
C ALA A 86 0.64 -0.09 -2.10
N THR A 87 0.25 -1.14 -1.38
CA THR A 87 -0.34 -2.36 -1.94
C THR A 87 -1.73 -2.57 -1.34
N THR A 88 -2.70 -2.92 -2.18
CA THR A 88 -4.07 -3.26 -1.78
C THR A 88 -4.35 -4.73 -2.13
N SER A 89 -4.95 -5.47 -1.21
CA SER A 89 -5.26 -6.90 -1.38
C SER A 89 -6.56 -7.25 -0.66
N ALA A 90 -7.26 -8.28 -1.12
CA ALA A 90 -8.51 -8.76 -0.51
C ALA A 90 -8.36 -10.21 -0.03
N TRP A 91 -9.06 -10.56 1.05
CA TRP A 91 -8.92 -11.82 1.78
C TRP A 91 -10.27 -12.32 2.28
N ARG A 92 -10.45 -13.64 2.38
CA ARG A 92 -11.60 -14.31 3.01
C ARG A 92 -11.15 -15.37 4.00
#